data_AF-H0SKE4-F1
#
_entry.id   AF-H0SKE4-F1
#
_cell.length_a   1.000
_cell.length_b   1.000
_cell.length_c   1.000
_cell.angle_alpha   90.00
_cell.angle_beta   90.00
_cell.angle_gamma   90.00
#
_symmetry.space_group_name_H-M   'P 1'
#
loop_
_entity.id
_entity.type
_entity.pdbx_description
1 polymer ?
#
loop_
_entity_poly.entity_id
_entity_poly.type
_entity_poly.pdbx_seq_one_letter_code
_entity_poly.pdbx_strand_id
1 'polypeptide(L)' 'MAKTVEEQLEETLNSINSVEKNGQRYTIKDRELWRADLRQLDQRAQRLEKQAAREKRGGVRIQRVIPL' A
#
# COMPACT_ATOMS: atom_id res chain seq x y z
N MET A 1 -12.20 12.19 5.87
CA MET A 1 -11.04 12.59 5.04
C MET A 1 -10.41 11.31 4.51
N ALA A 2 -10.08 11.24 3.21
CA ALA A 2 -9.41 10.08 2.64
C ALA A 2 -7.92 10.12 3.03
N LYS A 3 -7.36 8.96 3.41
CA LYS A 3 -5.92 8.86 3.78
C LYS A 3 -5.04 9.20 2.59
N THR A 4 -3.97 9.93 2.83
CA THR A 4 -2.97 10.23 1.79
C THR A 4 -2.22 8.97 1.36
N VAL A 5 -1.57 8.99 0.19
CA VAL A 5 -0.81 7.82 -0.30
C VAL A 5 0.36 7.49 0.63
N GLU A 6 0.97 8.49 1.24
CA GLU A 6 2.06 8.33 2.23
C GLU A 6 1.55 7.65 3.50
N GLU A 7 0.42 8.09 4.06
CA GLU A 7 -0.21 7.46 5.23
C GLU A 7 -0.58 5.99 4.95
N GLN A 8 -1.07 5.70 3.74
CA GLN A 8 -1.40 4.33 3.34
C GLN A 8 -0.16 3.45 3.19
N LEU A 9 0.97 4.00 2.74
CA LEU A 9 2.23 3.29 2.63
C LEU A 9 2.76 2.94 4.03
N GLU A 10 2.76 3.91 4.94
CA GLU A 10 3.22 3.72 6.32
C GLU A 10 2.40 2.65 7.05
N GLU A 11 1.06 2.68 6.93
CA GLU A 11 0.20 1.64 7.50
C GLU A 11 0.49 0.24 6.92
N THR A 12 0.80 0.16 5.63
CA THR A 12 1.12 -1.12 4.96
C THR A 12 2.44 -1.68 5.47
N LEU A 13 3.47 -0.84 5.61
CA LEU A 13 4.77 -1.23 6.16
C LEU A 13 4.68 -1.67 7.64
N ASN A 14 3.89 -0.95 8.43
CA ASN A 14 3.64 -1.32 9.83
C ASN A 14 2.92 -2.67 9.96
N SER A 15 2.02 -2.97 9.02
CA SER A 15 1.32 -4.26 8.97
C SER A 15 2.27 -5.42 8.61
N ILE A 16 3.16 -5.22 7.64
CA ILE A 16 4.21 -6.18 7.28
C ILE A 16 5.10 -6.49 8.48
N ASN A 17 5.64 -5.45 9.12
CA ASN A 17 6.54 -5.58 10.27
C ASN A 17 5.87 -6.31 11.44
N SER A 18 4.57 -6.06 11.64
CA SER A 18 3.77 -6.72 12.69
C SER A 18 3.54 -8.21 12.39
N VAL A 19 3.28 -8.59 11.14
CA VAL A 19 3.14 -10.00 10.74
C VAL A 19 4.49 -10.74 10.81
N GLU A 20 5.59 -10.07 10.45
CA GLU A 20 6.94 -10.63 10.53
C GLU A 20 7.37 -10.90 11.98
N LYS A 21 7.13 -9.95 12.89
CA LYS A 21 7.47 -10.08 14.33
C LYS A 21 6.62 -11.11 15.06
N ASN A 22 5.34 -11.22 14.72
CA ASN A 22 4.40 -12.15 15.39
C ASN A 22 4.40 -13.56 14.77
N GLY A 23 5.24 -13.82 13.76
CA GLY A 23 5.63 -15.15 13.31
C GLY A 23 4.62 -15.90 12.43
N GLN A 24 3.30 -15.68 12.56
CA GLN A 24 2.29 -16.40 11.76
C GLN A 24 0.97 -15.65 11.52
N ARG A 25 0.43 -14.96 12.54
CA ARG A 25 -0.89 -14.30 12.47
C ARG A 25 -0.87 -12.99 13.23
N TYR A 26 -1.47 -11.94 12.65
CA TYR A 26 -1.64 -10.63 13.27
C TYR A 26 -3.06 -10.12 13.04
N THR A 27 -3.70 -9.58 14.08
CA THR A 27 -5.07 -9.07 14.00
C THR A 27 -5.05 -7.54 14.12
N ILE A 28 -5.59 -6.83 13.13
CA ILE A 28 -5.71 -5.37 13.15
C ILE A 28 -7.13 -4.97 12.76
N LYS A 29 -7.79 -4.13 13.58
CA LYS A 29 -9.15 -3.57 13.32
C LYS A 29 -10.08 -4.56 12.63
N ASP A 30 -10.31 -5.71 13.26
CA ASP A 30 -11.20 -6.80 12.81
C ASP A 30 -10.76 -7.58 11.56
N ARG A 31 -9.50 -7.44 11.13
CA ARG A 31 -8.91 -8.23 10.04
C ARG A 31 -7.79 -9.10 10.56
N GLU A 32 -7.78 -10.35 10.13
CA GLU A 32 -6.65 -11.26 10.32
C GLU A 32 -5.72 -11.18 9.12
N LEU A 33 -4.44 -10.93 9.40
CA LEU A 33 -3.36 -10.95 8.44
C LEU A 33 -2.47 -12.14 8.73
N TRP A 34 -2.31 -12.99 7.73
CA TRP A 34 -1.48 -14.17 7.82
C TRP A 34 -0.14 -13.92 7.15
N ARG A 35 0.87 -14.71 7.54
CA ARG A 35 2.16 -14.71 6.81
C ARG A 35 2.00 -14.97 5.31
N ALA A 36 1.00 -15.74 4.90
CA ALA A 36 0.69 -15.98 3.48
C ALA A 36 0.31 -14.68 2.73
N ASP A 37 -0.27 -13.71 3.45
CA ASP A 37 -0.69 -12.42 2.88
C ASP A 37 0.46 -11.42 2.75
N LEU A 38 1.64 -11.72 3.32
CA LEU A 38 2.83 -10.86 3.21
C LEU A 38 3.17 -10.53 1.76
N ARG A 39 3.04 -11.50 0.85
CA ARG A 39 3.30 -11.29 -0.57
C ARG A 39 2.32 -10.27 -1.19
N GLN A 40 1.07 -10.26 -0.75
CA GLN A 40 0.07 -9.29 -1.21
C GLN A 40 0.31 -7.90 -0.60
N LEU A 41 0.70 -7.85 0.68
CA LEU A 41 1.07 -6.60 1.36
C LEU A 41 2.31 -5.97 0.71
N ASP A 42 3.33 -6.76 0.38
CA ASP A 42 4.55 -6.29 -0.27
C ASP A 42 4.28 -5.75 -1.68
N GLN A 43 3.47 -6.46 -2.48
CA GLN A 43 2.99 -5.96 -3.78
C GLN A 43 2.18 -4.66 -3.66
N ARG A 44 1.44 -4.48 -2.57
CA ARG A 44 0.70 -3.26 -2.29
C ARG A 44 1.66 -2.12 -1.91
N ALA A 45 2.64 -2.37 -1.06
CA ALA A 45 3.67 -1.41 -0.68
C ALA A 45 4.43 -0.90 -1.92
N GLN A 46 4.90 -1.79 -2.79
CA GLN A 46 5.57 -1.42 -4.05
C GLN A 46 4.70 -0.56 -4.98
N ARG A 47 3.39 -0.81 -5.01
CA ARG A 47 2.45 0.01 -5.80
C ARG A 47 2.29 1.41 -5.21
N LEU A 48 2.10 1.50 -3.89
CA LEU A 48 1.95 2.76 -3.17
C LEU A 48 3.22 3.60 -3.25
N GLU A 49 4.40 2.99 -3.13
CA GLU A 49 5.69 3.68 -3.28
C GLU A 49 5.86 4.29 -4.67
N LYS A 50 5.54 3.53 -5.72
CA LYS A 50 5.53 4.05 -7.10
C LYS A 50 4.53 5.19 -7.28
N GLN A 51 3.38 5.14 -6.62
CA GLN A 51 2.37 6.19 -6.68
C GLN A 51 2.82 7.45 -5.94
N ALA A 52 3.35 7.32 -4.72
CA ALA A 52 3.92 8.42 -3.95
C ALA A 52 5.07 9.10 -4.71
N ALA A 53 5.95 8.31 -5.34
CA ALA A 53 7.04 8.84 -6.17
C ALA A 53 6.53 9.60 -7.40
N ARG A 54 5.40 9.20 -8.00
CA ARG A 54 4.76 9.91 -9.13
C ARG A 54 4.07 11.19 -8.68
N GLU A 55 3.37 11.16 -7.55
CA GLU A 55 2.74 12.35 -6.95
C GLU A 55 3.80 13.41 -6.62
N LYS A 56 4.91 13.00 -6.00
CA LYS A 56 6.04 13.87 -5.67
C LYS A 56 6.73 14.50 -6.89
N ARG A 57 6.72 13.82 -8.05
CA ARG A 57 7.32 14.31 -9.31
C ARG A 57 6.39 15.16 -10.17
N GLY A 58 5.16 15.44 -9.74
CA GLY A 58 4.23 16.32 -10.49
C GLY A 58 3.03 15.63 -11.14
N GLY A 59 2.69 14.41 -10.72
CA GLY A 59 1.37 13.80 -10.98
C GLY A 59 1.22 12.96 -12.25
N VAL A 60 0.05 12.32 -12.37
CA VAL A 60 -0.35 11.46 -13.50
C VAL A 60 -0.59 12.32 -14.75
N ARG A 61 0.22 12.13 -15.81
CA ARG A 61 -0.09 12.66 -17.14
C ARG A 61 -1.35 11.95 -17.66
N ILE A 62 -2.53 12.55 -17.44
CA ILE A 62 -3.79 12.10 -18.04
C ILE A 62 -3.72 12.44 -19.53
N GLN A 63 -3.41 11.46 -20.37
CA GLN A 63 -3.57 11.60 -21.80
C GLN A 63 -5.07 11.50 -22.09
N ARG A 64 -5.72 12.65 -22.36
CA ARG A 64 -7.11 12.67 -22.81
C ARG A 64 -7.16 11.98 -24.18
N VAL A 65 -7.56 10.71 -24.20
CA VAL A 65 -7.95 10.04 -25.44
C VAL A 65 -9.30 10.64 -25.85
N ILE A 66 -9.31 11.43 -26.91
CA ILE A 66 -10.55 11.90 -27.56
C ILE A 66 -11.01 10.74 -28.46
N PRO A 67 -12.16 10.11 -28.19
CA PRO A 67 -12.74 9.19 -29.17
C PRO A 67 -13.26 10.01 -30.36
N LEU A 68 -12.80 9.65 -31.56
CA LEU A 68 -13.32 10.15 -32.85
C LEU A 68 -14.65 9.48 -33.18
#